data_AF-A0A8X6QCC7-F1
#
_entry.id   AF-A0A8X6QCC7-F1
#
_cell.length_a   1.000
_cell.length_b   1.000
_cell.length_c   1.000
_cell.angle_alpha   90.00
_cell.angle_beta   90.00
_cell.angle_gamma   90.00
#
_symmetry.space_group_name_H-M   'P 1'
#
loop_
_entity.id
_entity.type
_entity.pdbx_description
1 polymer ?
#
loop_
_entity_poly.entity_id
_entity_poly.type
_entity_poly.pdbx_seq_one_letter_code
_entity_poly.pdbx_strand_id
1 'polypeptide(L)'
;MCLTWKLFKLIVFSVCVACFSWQSSIFFKLYFAYPTATSIDLTFPSVLKFPAITFCNNNPVKREKFCAEYPYLCQKPNNLTNFCGNHPYFCKENVSNLVIPKLEYYASNSEADVRKAISQIYIHNISQDDTILKNDQDLYNFYTRIREEETVYPWTVSGIFLSIHSPFVPVNPFNDGAFLQIGHQYIIKIRMEEEHLLESPYDTNCTDYEDLWNKNN
;
A
#
# COMPACT_ATOMS: atom_id res chain seq x y z
N MET A 1 15.83 -78.05 -24.89
CA MET A 1 16.79 -77.05 -24.35
C MET A 1 16.67 -75.66 -24.98
N CYS A 2 16.26 -75.51 -26.25
CA CYS A 2 16.08 -74.18 -26.89
C CYS A 2 14.80 -73.42 -26.44
N LEU A 3 13.72 -74.14 -26.09
CA LEU A 3 12.43 -73.54 -25.74
C LEU A 3 12.44 -72.84 -24.35
N THR A 4 13.13 -73.43 -23.38
CA THR A 4 13.26 -72.89 -22.02
C THR A 4 14.06 -71.58 -21.99
N TRP A 5 15.09 -71.47 -22.83
CA TRP A 5 15.88 -70.24 -22.99
C TRP A 5 15.08 -69.08 -23.60
N LYS A 6 14.20 -69.38 -24.56
CA LYS A 6 13.29 -68.38 -25.16
C LYS A 6 12.26 -67.88 -24.13
N LEU A 7 11.72 -68.77 -23.31
CA LEU A 7 10.77 -68.40 -22.23
C LEU A 7 11.43 -67.52 -21.16
N PHE A 8 12.66 -67.84 -20.75
CA PHE A 8 13.40 -67.00 -19.80
C PHE A 8 13.60 -65.56 -20.33
N LYS A 9 14.04 -65.41 -21.60
CA LYS A 9 14.20 -64.09 -22.22
C LYS A 9 12.89 -63.31 -22.29
N LEU A 10 11.78 -63.99 -22.61
CA LEU A 10 10.46 -63.37 -22.66
C LEU A 10 10.01 -62.86 -21.29
N ILE A 11 10.20 -63.66 -20.23
CA ILE A 11 9.84 -63.26 -18.85
C ILE A 11 10.66 -62.04 -18.42
N VAL A 12 11.99 -62.08 -18.62
CA VAL A 12 12.87 -60.96 -18.28
C VAL A 12 12.45 -59.70 -19.05
N PHE A 13 12.17 -59.81 -20.36
CA PHE A 13 11.70 -58.69 -21.16
C PHE A 13 10.37 -58.12 -20.64
N SER A 14 9.39 -58.96 -20.33
CA SER A 14 8.10 -58.52 -19.78
C SER A 14 8.25 -57.82 -18.43
N VAL A 15 9.12 -58.32 -17.54
CA VAL A 15 9.41 -57.66 -16.25
C VAL A 15 10.05 -56.29 -16.48
N CYS A 16 11.04 -56.20 -17.39
CA CYS A 16 11.66 -54.92 -17.73
C CYS A 16 10.65 -53.90 -18.30
N VAL A 17 9.75 -54.34 -19.18
CA VAL A 17 8.69 -53.48 -19.73
C VAL A 17 7.72 -53.01 -18.64
N ALA A 18 7.32 -53.90 -17.73
CA ALA A 18 6.43 -53.53 -16.62
C ALA A 18 7.08 -52.51 -15.67
N CYS A 19 8.34 -52.73 -15.28
CA CYS A 19 9.09 -51.78 -14.46
C CYS A 19 9.27 -50.43 -15.15
N PHE A 20 9.58 -50.43 -16.46
CA PHE A 20 9.70 -49.21 -17.24
C PHE A 20 8.38 -48.43 -17.30
N SER A 21 7.26 -49.10 -17.59
CA SER A 21 5.94 -48.46 -17.64
C SER A 21 5.52 -47.89 -16.27
N TRP A 22 5.85 -48.57 -15.17
CA TRP A 22 5.61 -48.07 -13.83
C TRP A 22 6.42 -46.80 -13.53
N GLN A 23 7.73 -46.84 -13.78
CA GLN A 23 8.62 -45.69 -13.58
C GLN A 23 8.18 -44.50 -14.44
N SER A 24 7.83 -44.77 -15.71
CA SER A 24 7.32 -43.78 -16.64
C SER A 24 6.03 -43.12 -16.12
N SER A 25 5.08 -43.91 -15.61
CA SER A 25 3.83 -43.38 -15.02
C SER A 25 4.09 -42.46 -13.83
N ILE A 26 5.09 -42.74 -13.00
CA ILE A 26 5.48 -41.86 -11.89
C ILE A 26 6.04 -40.54 -12.43
N PHE A 27 6.94 -40.58 -13.42
CA PHE A 27 7.46 -39.36 -14.04
C PHE A 27 6.38 -38.54 -14.74
N PHE A 28 5.43 -39.19 -15.40
CA PHE A 28 4.28 -38.48 -15.98
C PHE A 28 3.43 -37.80 -14.91
N LYS A 29 3.18 -38.45 -13.77
CA LYS A 29 2.50 -37.80 -12.64
C LYS A 29 3.27 -36.60 -12.11
N LEU A 30 4.59 -36.69 -11.98
CA LEU A 30 5.42 -35.56 -11.53
C LEU A 30 5.41 -34.41 -12.55
N TYR A 31 5.47 -34.73 -13.85
CA TYR A 31 5.41 -33.75 -14.93
C TYR A 31 4.07 -33.00 -14.94
N PHE A 32 2.94 -33.72 -14.88
CA PHE A 32 1.61 -33.11 -14.86
C PHE A 32 1.19 -32.54 -13.50
N ALA A 33 2.00 -32.71 -12.45
CA ALA A 33 1.81 -32.02 -11.18
C ALA A 33 2.32 -30.57 -11.20
N TYR A 34 3.06 -30.16 -12.25
CA TYR A 34 3.60 -28.81 -12.44
C TYR A 34 4.28 -28.21 -11.19
N PRO A 35 5.21 -28.93 -10.52
CA PRO A 35 5.90 -28.38 -9.35
C PRO A 35 6.79 -27.20 -9.74
N THR A 36 6.87 -26.19 -8.88
CA THR A 36 7.71 -25.00 -9.06
C THR A 36 8.85 -24.95 -8.03
N ALA A 37 9.94 -24.27 -8.38
CA ALA A 37 11.06 -24.03 -7.47
C ALA A 37 11.49 -22.56 -7.57
N THR A 38 11.70 -21.91 -6.42
CA THR A 38 12.07 -20.49 -6.34
C THR A 38 13.59 -20.36 -6.32
N SER A 39 14.13 -19.55 -7.23
CA SER A 39 15.55 -19.14 -7.23
C SER A 39 15.67 -17.68 -6.81
N ILE A 40 16.52 -17.39 -5.82
CA ILE A 40 16.80 -16.03 -5.36
C ILE A 40 18.14 -15.61 -5.94
N ASP A 41 18.16 -14.44 -6.59
CA ASP A 41 19.38 -13.83 -7.09
C ASP A 41 19.53 -12.41 -6.52
N LEU A 42 20.77 -12.02 -6.24
CA LEU A 42 21.11 -10.69 -5.74
C LEU A 42 21.82 -9.92 -6.83
N THR A 43 21.11 -8.98 -7.44
CA THR A 43 21.65 -8.14 -8.50
C THR A 43 21.95 -6.73 -7.99
N PHE A 44 23.02 -6.13 -8.52
CA PHE A 44 23.40 -4.74 -8.26
C PHE A 44 23.41 -3.97 -9.59
N PRO A 45 22.22 -3.63 -10.12
CA PRO A 45 22.14 -2.97 -11.42
C PRO A 45 22.76 -1.58 -11.35
N SER A 46 23.41 -1.16 -12.44
CA SER A 46 23.99 0.19 -12.55
C SER A 46 22.93 1.29 -12.69
N VAL A 47 21.69 0.92 -13.02
CA VAL A 47 20.54 1.81 -13.12
C VAL A 47 19.35 1.13 -12.45
N LEU A 48 18.84 1.73 -11.36
CA LEU A 48 17.63 1.29 -10.68
C LEU A 48 16.47 2.19 -11.10
N LYS A 49 15.30 1.61 -11.38
CA LYS A 49 14.08 2.41 -11.55
C LYS A 49 13.69 2.99 -10.19
N PHE A 50 13.53 4.31 -10.11
CA PHE A 50 13.12 4.97 -8.88
C PHE A 50 11.67 4.55 -8.52
N PRO A 51 11.37 4.18 -7.26
CA PRO A 51 10.01 3.84 -6.84
C PRO A 51 9.11 5.07 -6.84
N ALA A 52 7.80 4.85 -6.88
CA ALA A 52 6.85 5.90 -6.55
C ALA A 52 6.82 6.12 -5.04
N ILE A 53 6.82 7.38 -4.63
CA ILE A 53 6.73 7.80 -3.24
C ILE A 53 5.47 8.62 -3.08
N THR A 54 4.53 8.12 -2.29
CA THR A 54 3.26 8.77 -2.03
C THR A 54 3.20 9.24 -0.59
N PHE A 55 3.03 10.55 -0.39
CA PHE A 55 2.80 11.15 0.92
C PHE A 55 1.31 11.50 1.07
N CYS A 56 0.72 11.20 2.21
CA CYS A 56 -0.61 11.68 2.54
C CYS A 56 -0.67 12.28 3.94
N ASN A 57 -1.14 13.52 4.02
CA ASN A 57 -1.44 14.13 5.31
C ASN A 57 -2.60 13.37 5.95
N ASN A 58 -2.45 13.00 7.23
CA ASN A 58 -3.52 12.31 7.93
C ASN A 58 -4.71 13.22 8.28
N ASN A 59 -4.56 14.54 8.11
CA ASN A 59 -5.66 15.48 8.16
C ASN A 59 -6.37 15.55 6.78
N PRO A 60 -7.65 15.15 6.69
CA PRO A 60 -8.34 14.99 5.39
C PRO A 60 -8.65 16.32 4.69
N VAL A 61 -8.83 17.40 5.46
CA VAL A 61 -9.14 18.73 4.94
C VAL A 61 -8.68 19.78 5.94
N LYS A 62 -8.32 20.98 5.48
CA LYS A 62 -8.03 22.10 6.37
C LYS A 62 -9.30 22.52 7.11
N ARG A 63 -9.22 22.70 8.43
CA ARG A 63 -10.32 23.12 9.31
C ARG A 63 -10.99 24.40 8.82
N GLU A 64 -10.20 25.41 8.43
CA GLU A 64 -10.75 26.68 7.92
C GLU A 64 -11.56 26.48 6.64
N LYS A 65 -11.03 25.69 5.69
CA LYS A 65 -11.73 25.36 4.44
C LYS A 65 -13.03 24.62 4.73
N PHE A 66 -13.00 23.64 5.62
CA PHE A 66 -14.18 22.87 6.02
C PHE A 66 -15.26 23.77 6.62
N CYS A 67 -14.91 24.63 7.57
CA CYS A 67 -15.89 25.52 8.21
C CYS A 67 -16.37 26.67 7.32
N ALA A 68 -15.61 27.06 6.30
CA ALA A 68 -16.06 28.00 5.29
C ALA A 68 -17.14 27.38 4.37
N GLU A 69 -17.00 26.10 4.03
CA GLU A 69 -17.92 25.37 3.16
C GLU A 69 -19.16 24.85 3.92
N TYR A 70 -18.97 24.38 5.16
CA TYR A 70 -20.02 23.83 6.02
C TYR A 70 -20.15 24.60 7.34
N PRO A 71 -20.53 25.89 7.32
CA PRO A 71 -20.57 26.72 8.53
C PRO A 71 -21.58 26.19 9.58
N TYR A 72 -22.65 25.54 9.13
CA TYR A 72 -23.67 24.94 10.01
C TYR A 72 -23.15 23.72 10.79
N LEU A 73 -22.05 23.09 10.33
CA LEU A 73 -21.37 21.98 11.00
C LEU A 73 -20.22 22.45 11.88
N CYS A 74 -19.99 23.76 12.01
CA CYS A 74 -18.96 24.30 12.88
C CYS A 74 -19.55 25.14 14.01
N GLN A 75 -18.83 25.19 15.13
CA GLN A 75 -19.21 25.95 16.31
C GLN A 75 -17.96 26.41 17.05
N LYS A 76 -18.08 27.51 17.80
CA LYS A 76 -17.08 27.86 18.81
C LYS A 76 -17.05 26.78 19.90
N PRO A 77 -15.87 26.39 20.42
CA PRO A 77 -15.77 25.41 21.50
C PRO A 77 -16.62 25.82 22.72
N ASN A 78 -17.33 24.87 23.31
CA ASN A 78 -18.22 25.13 24.47
C ASN A 78 -17.44 25.70 25.67
N ASN A 79 -16.21 25.23 25.89
CA ASN A 79 -15.30 25.74 26.91
C ASN A 79 -13.94 26.04 26.27
N LEU A 80 -13.71 27.31 25.94
CA LEU A 80 -12.50 27.76 25.27
C LEU A 80 -11.24 27.53 26.11
N THR A 81 -11.30 27.77 27.43
CA THR A 81 -10.15 27.61 28.32
C THR A 81 -9.70 26.16 28.41
N ASN A 82 -10.64 25.23 28.59
CA ASN A 82 -10.34 23.79 28.62
C ASN A 82 -9.82 23.32 27.25
N PHE A 83 -10.48 23.73 26.17
CA PHE A 83 -10.06 23.39 24.82
C PHE A 83 -8.63 23.85 24.52
N CYS A 84 -8.31 25.13 24.77
CA CYS A 84 -6.96 25.65 24.55
C CYS A 84 -5.91 25.08 25.53
N GLY A 85 -6.32 24.67 26.73
CA GLY A 85 -5.43 23.99 27.69
C GLY A 85 -4.98 22.63 27.19
N ASN A 86 -5.88 21.85 26.59
CA ASN A 86 -5.56 20.54 26.03
C ASN A 86 -4.98 20.63 24.62
N HIS A 87 -5.39 21.64 23.85
CA HIS A 87 -5.03 21.79 22.43
C HIS A 87 -4.48 23.20 22.13
N PRO A 88 -3.29 23.54 22.66
CA PRO A 88 -2.73 24.89 22.56
C PRO A 88 -2.43 25.33 21.13
N TYR A 89 -2.23 24.38 20.21
CA TYR A 89 -1.90 24.64 18.82
C TYR A 89 -3.03 25.34 18.04
N PHE A 90 -4.30 25.10 18.36
CA PHE A 90 -5.44 25.84 17.77
C PHE A 90 -5.56 27.29 18.26
N CYS A 91 -4.97 27.60 19.41
CA CYS A 91 -5.18 28.88 20.10
C CYS A 91 -3.95 29.81 20.02
N LYS A 92 -3.05 29.59 19.05
CA LYS A 92 -1.86 30.44 18.83
C LYS A 92 -2.20 31.83 18.28
N GLU A 93 -3.34 31.98 17.61
CA GLU A 93 -3.79 33.23 17.00
C GLU A 93 -5.01 33.84 17.74
N ASN A 94 -5.70 34.79 17.09
CA ASN A 94 -6.89 35.42 17.64
C ASN A 94 -8.06 34.41 17.79
N VAL A 95 -8.25 33.93 19.02
CA VAL A 95 -9.29 32.95 19.39
C VAL A 95 -10.73 33.45 19.21
N SER A 96 -10.93 34.74 18.91
CA SER A 96 -12.27 35.32 18.71
C SER A 96 -13.04 34.62 17.60
N ASN A 97 -12.35 34.29 16.49
CA ASN A 97 -12.92 33.67 15.29
C ASN A 97 -12.74 32.15 15.26
N LEU A 98 -12.22 31.54 16.34
CA LEU A 98 -11.96 30.12 16.38
C LEU A 98 -13.27 29.33 16.32
N VAL A 99 -13.41 28.55 15.27
CA VAL A 99 -14.49 27.58 15.08
C VAL A 99 -13.91 26.19 14.83
N ILE A 100 -14.56 25.20 15.40
CA ILE A 100 -14.23 23.79 15.24
C ILE A 100 -15.44 23.03 14.70
N PRO A 101 -15.24 21.91 14.00
CA PRO A 101 -16.34 21.02 13.62
C PRO A 101 -17.12 20.56 14.85
N LYS A 102 -18.43 20.37 14.68
CA LYS A 102 -19.37 19.91 15.70
C LYS A 102 -19.18 18.43 16.02
N LEU A 103 -18.17 18.20 16.84
CA LEU A 103 -17.68 16.91 17.27
C LEU A 103 -17.92 16.74 18.77
N GLU A 104 -18.20 15.50 19.20
CA GLU A 104 -18.44 15.20 20.62
C GLU A 104 -17.26 15.69 21.50
N TYR A 105 -17.56 15.98 22.77
CA TYR A 105 -16.65 16.56 23.78
C TYR A 105 -16.44 18.09 23.74
N TYR A 106 -16.24 18.69 22.56
CA TYR A 106 -15.93 20.13 22.46
C TYR A 106 -17.01 20.98 21.77
N ALA A 107 -18.01 20.35 21.13
CA ALA A 107 -19.11 21.01 20.44
C ALA A 107 -20.44 20.23 20.54
N SER A 108 -21.51 20.75 19.94
CA SER A 108 -22.82 20.07 19.85
C SER A 108 -22.77 18.81 18.98
N ASN A 109 -23.64 17.83 19.26
CA ASN A 109 -23.58 16.52 18.60
C ASN A 109 -24.12 16.59 17.16
N SER A 110 -23.21 16.60 16.17
CA SER A 110 -23.52 16.32 14.77
C SER A 110 -22.39 15.51 14.12
N GLU A 111 -21.82 14.56 14.86
CA GLU A 111 -20.64 13.81 14.43
C GLU A 111 -20.90 13.01 13.14
N ALA A 112 -22.10 12.42 13.00
CA ALA A 112 -22.50 11.69 11.80
C ALA A 112 -22.51 12.58 10.54
N ASP A 113 -23.03 13.81 10.66
CA ASP A 113 -23.09 14.77 9.54
C ASP A 113 -21.70 15.30 9.19
N VAL A 114 -20.87 15.58 10.20
CA VAL A 114 -19.47 15.98 10.02
C VAL A 114 -18.68 14.87 9.32
N ARG A 115 -18.81 13.62 9.78
CA ARG A 115 -18.14 12.46 9.15
C ARG A 115 -18.60 12.26 7.70
N LYS A 116 -19.90 12.43 7.43
CA LYS A 116 -20.46 12.34 6.07
C LYS A 116 -19.95 13.45 5.15
N ALA A 117 -19.84 14.69 5.64
CA ALA A 117 -19.27 15.80 4.86
C ALA A 117 -17.78 15.57 4.57
N ILE A 118 -17.01 15.12 5.56
CA ILE A 118 -15.58 14.83 5.39
C ILE A 118 -15.36 13.68 4.41
N SER A 119 -16.16 12.62 4.46
CA SER A 119 -16.03 11.51 3.52
C SER A 119 -16.32 11.93 2.07
N GLN A 120 -17.26 12.85 1.85
CA GLN A 120 -17.51 13.43 0.53
C GLN A 120 -16.31 14.24 0.01
N ILE A 121 -15.72 15.10 0.85
CA ILE A 121 -14.52 15.88 0.47
C ILE A 121 -13.34 14.97 0.15
N TYR A 122 -13.18 13.91 0.94
CA TYR A 122 -12.09 12.96 0.77
C TYR A 122 -12.15 12.28 -0.60
N ILE A 123 -13.33 11.85 -1.05
CA ILE A 123 -13.52 11.25 -2.39
C ILE A 123 -13.13 12.22 -3.52
N HIS A 124 -13.30 13.53 -3.32
CA HIS A 124 -12.99 14.55 -4.33
C HIS A 124 -11.50 14.97 -4.40
N ASN A 125 -10.70 14.73 -3.34
CA ASN A 125 -9.30 15.20 -3.26
C ASN A 125 -8.25 14.11 -3.55
N ILE A 126 -8.62 12.87 -3.86
CA ILE A 126 -7.68 11.75 -4.10
C ILE A 126 -6.78 11.96 -5.35
N SER A 127 -6.95 13.04 -6.12
CA SER A 127 -6.24 13.27 -7.38
C SER A 127 -5.16 14.36 -7.37
N GLN A 128 -4.60 14.76 -6.21
CA GLN A 128 -3.55 15.79 -6.19
C GLN A 128 -2.17 15.22 -5.87
N ASP A 129 -1.48 14.84 -6.94
CA ASP A 129 -0.06 14.54 -7.03
C ASP A 129 0.75 15.84 -6.84
N ASP A 130 1.39 16.01 -5.67
CA ASP A 130 2.25 17.16 -5.41
C ASP A 130 3.68 16.89 -5.92
N THR A 131 4.22 17.90 -6.58
CA THR A 131 5.39 17.83 -7.47
C THR A 131 6.70 17.53 -6.73
N ILE A 132 7.43 16.51 -7.19
CA ILE A 132 8.72 16.07 -6.61
C ILE A 132 9.87 16.90 -7.18
N LEU A 133 10.63 17.57 -6.30
CA LEU A 133 11.95 18.14 -6.61
C LEU A 133 12.99 17.01 -6.66
N LYS A 134 13.53 16.75 -7.85
CA LYS A 134 14.63 15.79 -8.07
C LYS A 134 15.96 16.41 -7.62
N ASN A 135 16.74 15.65 -6.86
CA ASN A 135 18.17 15.91 -6.66
C ASN A 135 18.99 14.72 -7.19
N ASP A 136 20.17 15.05 -7.72
CA ASP A 136 21.01 14.20 -8.60
C ASP A 136 21.97 13.28 -7.83
N GLN A 137 21.61 12.87 -6.61
CA GLN A 137 22.39 11.93 -5.79
C GLN A 137 21.42 10.98 -5.10
N ASP A 138 21.84 9.72 -4.86
CA ASP A 138 21.06 8.59 -4.29
C ASP A 138 20.45 8.84 -2.89
N LEU A 139 20.41 10.09 -2.43
CA LEU A 139 19.79 10.57 -1.21
C LEU A 139 18.70 11.61 -1.53
N TYR A 140 17.45 11.22 -1.32
CA TYR A 140 16.29 12.10 -1.48
C TYR A 140 15.88 12.67 -0.12
N ASN A 141 15.87 14.00 -0.02
CA ASN A 141 15.44 14.71 1.18
C ASN A 141 14.08 15.36 0.95
N PHE A 142 13.11 15.00 1.79
CA PHE A 142 11.76 15.54 1.75
C PHE A 142 11.49 16.35 3.00
N TYR A 143 10.95 17.56 2.84
CA TYR A 143 10.58 18.44 3.94
C TYR A 143 9.08 18.71 3.85
N THR A 144 8.33 18.23 4.83
CA THR A 144 6.89 18.39 4.90
C THR A 144 6.51 19.32 6.04
N ARG A 145 5.61 20.27 5.79
CA ARG A 145 5.09 21.18 6.82
C ARG A 145 3.63 20.86 7.11
N ILE A 146 3.38 20.25 8.26
CA ILE A 146 2.02 20.01 8.76
C ILE A 146 1.60 21.18 9.64
N ARG A 147 0.37 21.66 9.44
CA ARG A 147 -0.26 22.70 10.26
C ARG A 147 -1.26 22.04 11.20
N GLU A 148 -0.86 21.89 12.47
CA GLU A 148 -1.69 21.25 13.50
C GLU A 148 -2.93 22.10 13.82
N GLU A 149 -2.81 23.42 13.72
CA GLU A 149 -3.89 24.39 13.90
C GLU A 149 -5.03 24.24 12.88
N GLU A 150 -4.74 23.60 11.74
CA GLU A 150 -5.69 23.34 10.65
C GLU A 150 -6.28 21.93 10.67
N THR A 151 -6.06 21.18 11.76
CA THR A 151 -6.62 19.83 11.90
C THR A 151 -8.11 19.87 12.18
N VAL A 152 -8.85 18.96 11.54
CA VAL A 152 -10.31 18.85 11.70
C VAL A 152 -10.67 18.13 12.99
N TYR A 153 -9.82 17.19 13.42
CA TYR A 153 -10.02 16.38 14.61
C TYR A 153 -8.98 16.74 15.69
N PRO A 154 -9.38 17.44 16.76
CA PRO A 154 -8.44 17.87 17.81
C PRO A 154 -7.75 16.73 18.57
N TRP A 155 -8.28 15.51 18.54
CA TRP A 155 -7.70 14.37 19.25
C TRP A 155 -6.85 13.47 18.36
N THR A 156 -6.73 13.75 17.06
CA THR A 156 -5.88 12.96 16.18
C THR A 156 -4.45 13.46 16.24
N VAL A 157 -3.50 12.54 16.38
CA VAL A 157 -2.07 12.85 16.30
C VAL A 157 -1.75 13.28 14.88
N SER A 158 -1.21 14.48 14.68
CA SER A 158 -0.82 14.97 13.35
C SER A 158 0.36 14.19 12.79
N GLY A 159 0.30 13.84 11.51
CA GLY A 159 1.39 13.12 10.84
C GLY A 159 1.10 12.84 9.37
N ILE A 160 2.00 12.08 8.76
CA ILE A 160 1.91 11.72 7.34
C ILE A 160 1.96 10.22 7.19
N PHE A 161 1.09 9.68 6.35
CA PHE A 161 1.25 8.34 5.82
C PHE A 161 2.19 8.38 4.61
N LEU A 162 3.22 7.55 4.66
CA LEU A 162 4.19 7.38 3.59
C LEU A 162 4.05 5.98 3.00
N SER A 163 3.87 5.88 1.69
CA SER A 163 3.99 4.62 0.97
C SER A 163 5.06 4.69 -0.11
N ILE A 164 5.87 3.65 -0.20
CA ILE A 164 6.90 3.47 -1.22
C ILE A 164 6.54 2.22 -2.00
N HIS A 165 6.30 2.35 -3.30
CA HIS A 165 5.73 1.28 -4.11
C HIS A 165 6.23 1.34 -5.55
N SER A 166 5.92 0.29 -6.32
CA SER A 166 6.16 0.29 -7.77
C SER A 166 5.38 1.44 -8.43
N PRO A 167 5.99 2.19 -9.37
CA PRO A 167 5.30 3.27 -10.07
C PRO A 167 4.14 2.81 -10.96
N PHE A 168 4.01 1.51 -11.19
CA PHE A 168 2.96 0.90 -12.00
C PHE A 168 1.76 0.42 -11.19
N VAL A 169 1.83 0.47 -9.85
CA VAL A 169 0.78 -0.02 -8.96
C VAL A 169 0.28 1.13 -8.09
N PRO A 170 -1.00 1.52 -8.17
CA PRO A 170 -1.57 2.48 -7.24
C PRO A 170 -1.71 1.85 -5.85
N VAL A 171 -1.45 2.62 -4.81
CA VAL A 171 -1.57 2.19 -3.41
C VAL A 171 -2.39 3.19 -2.62
N ASN A 172 -2.95 2.73 -1.49
CA ASN A 172 -3.59 3.61 -0.53
C ASN A 172 -2.68 3.78 0.69
N PRO A 173 -2.00 4.94 0.88
CA PRO A 173 -1.09 5.15 2.00
C PRO A 173 -1.72 4.97 3.39
N PHE A 174 -3.04 5.12 3.53
CA PHE A 174 -3.71 4.92 4.83
C PHE A 174 -3.81 3.46 5.24
N ASN A 175 -3.81 2.54 4.26
CA ASN A 175 -3.87 1.10 4.51
C ASN A 175 -2.47 0.47 4.42
N ASP A 176 -1.71 0.85 3.40
CA ASP A 176 -0.47 0.18 3.01
C ASP A 176 0.78 0.99 3.39
N GLY A 177 0.61 2.21 3.87
CA GLY A 177 1.69 3.13 4.21
C GLY A 177 2.10 3.09 5.69
N ALA A 178 3.30 3.60 5.95
CA ALA A 178 3.83 3.82 7.30
C ALA A 178 3.44 5.21 7.82
N PHE A 179 2.97 5.29 9.06
CA PHE A 179 2.67 6.56 9.72
C PHE A 179 3.94 7.21 10.29
N LEU A 180 4.22 8.44 9.87
CA LEU A 180 5.33 9.27 10.31
C LEU A 180 4.81 10.41 11.18
N GLN A 181 5.32 10.52 12.41
CA GLN A 181 4.97 11.58 13.34
C GLN A 181 5.73 12.86 13.02
N ILE A 182 5.11 14.00 13.32
CA ILE A 182 5.77 15.30 13.24
C ILE A 182 6.95 15.41 14.21
N GLY A 183 7.87 16.35 13.94
CA GLY A 183 8.99 16.67 14.82
C GLY A 183 10.16 15.68 14.79
N HIS A 184 10.08 14.64 13.95
CA HIS A 184 11.11 13.62 13.81
C HIS A 184 11.80 13.70 12.44
N GLN A 185 13.05 13.29 12.40
CA GLN A 185 13.79 13.06 11.16
C GLN A 185 13.88 11.55 10.91
N TYR A 186 13.38 11.12 9.75
CA TYR A 186 13.37 9.70 9.37
C TYR A 186 14.43 9.44 8.29
N ILE A 187 15.19 8.36 8.46
CA ILE A 187 16.14 7.86 7.47
C ILE A 187 15.58 6.53 6.96
N ILE A 188 15.22 6.48 5.68
CA ILE A 188 14.59 5.32 5.07
C ILE A 188 15.59 4.70 4.10
N LYS A 189 15.87 3.40 4.29
CA LYS A 189 16.74 2.62 3.41
C LYS A 189 15.88 1.64 2.63
N ILE A 190 15.96 1.71 1.31
CA ILE A 190 15.13 0.91 0.42
C ILE A 190 15.99 -0.18 -0.21
N ARG A 191 15.43 -1.37 -0.33
CA ARG A 191 15.91 -2.45 -1.19
C ARG A 191 14.76 -2.80 -2.12
N MET A 192 15.05 -2.90 -3.42
CA MET A 192 14.08 -3.37 -4.40
C MET A 192 14.06 -4.90 -4.41
N GLU A 193 12.87 -5.47 -4.44
CA GLU A 193 12.63 -6.90 -4.60
C GLU A 193 11.68 -7.08 -5.79
N GLU A 194 12.04 -7.97 -6.71
CA GLU A 194 11.26 -8.31 -7.89
C GLU A 194 10.97 -9.80 -7.87
N GLU A 195 9.71 -10.17 -8.15
CA GLU A 195 9.27 -11.56 -8.20
C GLU A 195 8.79 -11.89 -9.61
N HIS A 196 9.34 -12.94 -10.21
CA HIS A 196 8.91 -13.46 -11.51
C HIS A 196 8.12 -14.75 -11.30
N LEU A 197 6.82 -14.67 -11.57
CA LEU A 197 5.89 -15.78 -11.43
C LEU A 197 5.75 -16.54 -12.76
N LEU A 198 5.38 -17.83 -12.69
CA LEU A 198 5.19 -18.67 -13.88
C LEU A 198 3.72 -18.71 -14.29
N GLU A 199 3.45 -18.52 -15.57
CA GLU A 199 2.08 -18.58 -16.09
C GLU A 199 1.39 -19.94 -15.87
N SER A 200 0.07 -19.98 -16.03
CA SER A 200 -0.70 -21.23 -16.01
C SER A 200 -0.09 -22.27 -16.97
N PRO A 201 0.06 -23.56 -16.58
CA PRO A 201 -0.63 -24.30 -15.51
C PRO A 201 0.10 -24.37 -14.17
N TYR A 202 1.18 -23.61 -13.97
CA TYR A 202 1.89 -23.60 -12.70
C TYR A 202 1.07 -22.87 -11.63
N ASP A 203 1.10 -23.37 -10.40
CA ASP A 203 0.35 -22.81 -9.27
C ASP A 203 1.08 -21.61 -8.65
N THR A 204 1.28 -20.56 -9.44
CA THR A 204 1.89 -19.29 -8.97
C THR A 204 0.91 -18.12 -8.99
N ASN A 205 -0.34 -18.36 -9.42
CA ASN A 205 -1.40 -17.35 -9.54
C ASN A 205 -0.95 -16.08 -10.30
N CYS A 206 -0.11 -16.25 -11.32
CA CYS A 206 0.41 -15.16 -12.13
C CYS A 206 -0.72 -14.50 -12.96
N THR A 207 -0.82 -13.17 -12.88
CA THR A 207 -1.68 -12.37 -13.75
C THR A 207 -0.80 -11.31 -14.42
N ASP A 208 -0.73 -11.34 -15.75
CA ASP A 208 -0.03 -10.32 -16.51
C ASP A 208 -0.94 -9.09 -16.72
N TYR A 209 -0.74 -8.08 -15.89
CA TYR A 209 -1.51 -6.84 -15.94
C TYR A 209 -1.15 -5.95 -17.13
N GLU A 210 0.08 -6.02 -17.66
CA GLU A 210 0.50 -5.23 -18.82
C GLU A 210 -0.19 -5.75 -20.08
N ASP A 211 -0.17 -7.07 -20.27
CA ASP A 211 -0.89 -7.73 -21.36
C ASP A 211 -2.40 -7.49 -21.30
N LEU A 212 -2.99 -7.53 -20.10
CA LEU A 212 -4.41 -7.22 -19.90
C LEU A 212 -4.73 -5.76 -20.22
N TRP A 213 -3.86 -4.82 -19.83
CA TRP A 213 -4.04 -3.40 -20.10
C TRP A 213 -3.98 -3.10 -21.60
N ASN A 214 -2.98 -3.65 -22.29
CA ASN A 214 -2.76 -3.47 -23.73
C ASN A 214 -3.86 -4.10 -24.61
N LYS A 215 -4.60 -5.08 -24.10
CA LYS A 215 -5.76 -5.66 -24.80
C LYS A 215 -7.02 -4.80 -24.67
N ASN A 216 -7.12 -3.99 -23.63
CA ASN A 216 -8.32 -3.24 -23.27
C ASN A 216 -8.25 -1.74 -23.63
N ASN A 217 -7.08 -1.24 -24.05
CA ASN A 217 -6.85 0.14 -24.47
C ASN A 217 -6.04 0.17 -25.77
#